data_AF-A0AA39P525-F1
#
_entry.id   AF-A0AA39P525-F1
#
_cell.length_a   1.000
_cell.length_b   1.000
_cell.length_c   1.000
_cell.angle_alpha   90.00
_cell.angle_beta   90.00
_cell.angle_gamma   90.00
#
_symmetry.space_group_name_H-M   'P 1'
#
loop_
_entity.id
_entity.type
_entity.pdbx_description
1 polymer ?
#
loop_
_entity_poly.entity_id
_entity_poly.type
_entity_poly.pdbx_seq_one_letter_code
_entity_poly.pdbx_strand_id
1 'polypeptide(L)'
;MALPSWCTPKQNAWFVSQLAKFHQAHLSNTVGTFLAASIKEFMRLWPLPECAETFAGNSPEDVAKWAKQNVHYQKRKEQIENRFKNKCGKASVVAASATTASGKQLATSNKKKIIFNLRLQRHLGVVQIYSQCYYPDRIKPNVKKAFMLAPTTLSHGQKLTIINKITHSKFQSETKEIKAEVLDALEQLHEVQAKASLRGEWTPEDYLDAIDAAPALLNRFLSDLTQQTGWWFTIIAGGPDPADRGNI
;
A
#
# COMPACT_ATOMS: atom_id res chain seq x y z
N MET A 1 -18.08 -15.13 -2.69
CA MET A 1 -18.62 -14.97 -1.31
C MET A 1 -17.58 -14.22 -0.50
N ALA A 2 -17.91 -13.08 0.10
CA ALA A 2 -16.98 -12.36 0.97
C ALA A 2 -16.73 -13.18 2.24
N LEU A 3 -15.49 -13.22 2.73
CA LEU A 3 -15.18 -13.89 4.00
C LEU A 3 -16.07 -13.32 5.11
N PRO A 4 -16.65 -14.16 5.98
CA PRO A 4 -17.46 -13.69 7.09
C PRO A 4 -16.67 -12.71 7.95
N SER A 5 -17.20 -11.50 8.11
CA SER A 5 -16.68 -10.53 9.08
C SER A 5 -16.78 -11.16 10.47
N TRP A 6 -15.68 -11.18 11.23
CA TRP A 6 -15.68 -11.67 12.62
C TRP A 6 -16.61 -10.83 13.52
N CYS A 7 -16.90 -9.58 13.15
CA CYS A 7 -17.86 -8.73 13.85
C CYS A 7 -19.30 -9.02 13.41
N THR A 8 -20.19 -9.18 14.38
CA THR A 8 -21.64 -9.15 14.16
C THR A 8 -22.13 -7.74 13.78
N PRO A 9 -23.34 -7.59 13.20
CA PRO A 9 -23.90 -6.27 12.89
C PRO A 9 -23.99 -5.35 14.11
N LYS A 10 -24.36 -5.88 15.29
CA LYS A 10 -24.42 -5.12 16.55
C LYS A 10 -23.04 -4.62 17.00
N GLN A 11 -22.02 -5.47 16.91
CA GLN A 11 -20.63 -5.07 17.20
C GLN A 11 -20.15 -4.00 16.23
N ASN A 12 -20.52 -4.09 14.95
CA ASN A 12 -20.18 -3.07 13.96
C ASN A 12 -20.83 -1.72 14.26
N ALA A 13 -22.10 -1.70 14.69
CA ALA A 13 -22.77 -0.47 15.09
C ALA A 13 -22.06 0.20 16.27
N TRP A 14 -21.62 -0.59 17.26
CA TRP A 14 -20.83 -0.08 18.39
C TRP A 14 -19.48 0.51 17.95
N PHE A 15 -18.77 -0.14 17.01
CA PHE A 15 -17.54 0.46 16.47
C PHE A 15 -17.80 1.81 15.81
N VAL A 16 -18.89 1.94 15.05
CA VAL A 16 -19.25 3.19 14.38
C VAL A 16 -19.55 4.30 15.39
N SER A 17 -20.28 4.00 16.48
CA SER A 17 -20.59 4.99 17.51
C SER A 17 -19.34 5.47 18.28
N GLN A 18 -18.28 4.65 18.33
CA GLN A 18 -17.03 5.01 19.01
C GLN A 18 -16.02 5.73 18.10
N LEU A 19 -16.28 5.86 16.79
CA LEU A 19 -15.33 6.49 15.84
C LEU A 19 -15.04 7.96 16.15
N ALA A 20 -16.05 8.74 16.53
CA ALA A 20 -15.86 10.16 16.87
C ALA A 20 -14.90 10.34 18.06
N LYS A 21 -15.05 9.51 19.10
CA LYS A 21 -14.16 9.50 20.26
C LYS A 21 -12.75 9.04 19.90
N PHE A 22 -12.62 8.05 19.00
CA PHE A 22 -11.31 7.62 18.51
C PHE A 22 -10.60 8.74 17.73
N HIS A 23 -11.32 9.50 16.89
CA HIS A 23 -10.74 10.66 16.20
C HIS A 23 -10.28 11.74 17.18
N GLN A 24 -11.09 12.05 18.19
CA GLN A 24 -10.70 13.00 19.23
C GLN A 24 -9.44 12.54 19.98
N ALA A 25 -9.37 11.25 20.34
CA ALA A 25 -8.18 10.66 20.98
C ALA A 25 -6.94 10.73 20.09
N HIS A 26 -7.10 10.66 18.76
CA HIS A 26 -6.01 10.83 17.81
C HIS A 26 -5.52 12.28 17.75
N LEU A 27 -6.42 13.25 17.85
CA LEU A 27 -6.06 14.68 17.92
C LEU A 27 -5.34 15.03 19.23
N SER A 28 -5.74 14.43 20.35
CA SER A 28 -5.12 14.65 21.66
C SER A 28 -3.94 13.72 21.97
N ASN A 29 -3.52 12.88 21.01
CA ASN A 29 -2.45 11.88 21.20
C ASN A 29 -2.69 10.91 22.39
N THR A 30 -3.96 10.61 22.70
CA THR A 30 -4.40 9.71 23.78
C THR A 30 -5.01 8.42 23.25
N VAL A 31 -4.55 7.96 22.08
CA VAL A 31 -5.10 6.76 21.42
C VAL A 31 -4.95 5.50 22.27
N GLY A 32 -3.82 5.35 22.98
CA GLY A 32 -3.56 4.18 23.82
C GLY A 32 -4.56 4.02 24.96
N THR A 33 -4.90 5.13 25.64
CA THR A 33 -5.87 5.11 26.75
C THR A 33 -7.29 4.85 26.24
N PHE A 34 -7.66 5.45 25.11
CA PHE A 34 -8.93 5.17 24.44
C PHE A 34 -9.07 3.69 24.06
N LEU A 35 -8.04 3.11 23.45
CA LEU A 35 -8.07 1.71 23.02
C LEU A 35 -8.21 0.77 24.22
N ALA A 36 -7.44 1.00 25.29
CA ALA A 36 -7.55 0.20 26.52
C ALA A 36 -8.97 0.25 27.11
N ALA A 37 -9.57 1.43 27.20
CA ALA A 37 -10.95 1.60 27.69
C ALA A 37 -11.98 0.92 26.77
N SER A 38 -11.83 1.10 25.46
CA SER A 38 -12.72 0.54 24.45
C SER A 38 -12.66 -0.98 24.40
N ILE A 39 -11.47 -1.57 24.53
CA ILE A 39 -11.30 -3.03 24.62
C ILE A 39 -12.02 -3.56 25.87
N LYS A 40 -11.84 -2.91 27.02
CA LYS A 40 -12.51 -3.29 28.27
C LYS A 40 -14.04 -3.24 28.14
N GLU A 41 -14.57 -2.16 27.56
CA GLU A 41 -16.00 -2.00 27.33
C GLU A 41 -16.55 -3.06 26.35
N PHE A 42 -15.83 -3.30 25.25
CA PHE A 42 -16.22 -4.29 24.24
C PHE A 42 -16.26 -5.70 24.84
N MET A 43 -15.25 -6.09 25.59
CA MET A 43 -15.19 -7.41 26.24
C MET A 43 -16.26 -7.59 27.30
N ARG A 44 -16.69 -6.49 27.96
CA ARG A 44 -17.82 -6.51 28.90
C ARG A 44 -19.16 -6.74 28.20
N LEU A 45 -19.36 -6.13 27.03
CA LEU A 45 -20.60 -6.26 26.25
C LEU A 45 -20.69 -7.58 25.49
N TRP A 46 -19.56 -8.13 25.07
CA TRP A 46 -19.45 -9.40 24.35
C TRP A 46 -18.37 -10.28 24.97
N PRO A 47 -18.62 -10.86 26.15
CA PRO A 47 -17.68 -11.76 26.78
C PRO A 47 -17.46 -12.98 25.88
N LEU A 48 -16.21 -13.44 25.82
CA LEU A 48 -15.90 -14.71 25.17
C LEU A 48 -16.48 -15.83 26.06
N PRO A 49 -17.28 -16.76 25.50
CA PRO A 49 -17.85 -17.86 26.29
C PRO A 49 -16.76 -18.70 26.98
N GLU A 50 -15.58 -18.78 26.36
CA GLU A 50 -14.40 -19.44 26.93
C GLU A 50 -13.81 -18.70 28.15
N CYS A 51 -14.09 -17.41 28.37
CA CYS A 51 -13.53 -16.63 29.48
C CYS A 51 -14.48 -16.46 30.68
N ALA A 52 -15.66 -17.09 30.67
CA ALA A 52 -16.67 -16.94 31.72
C ALA A 52 -16.43 -17.84 32.94
N GLU A 53 -15.59 -18.87 32.82
CA GLU A 53 -15.24 -19.75 33.92
C GLU A 53 -14.16 -19.10 34.79
N THR A 54 -14.50 -18.78 36.04
CA THR A 54 -13.53 -18.33 37.04
C THR A 54 -12.68 -19.51 37.49
N PHE A 55 -11.38 -19.51 37.14
CA PHE A 55 -10.44 -20.53 37.59
C PHE A 55 -10.08 -20.29 39.05
N ALA A 56 -10.43 -21.24 39.91
CA ALA A 56 -10.11 -21.21 41.35
C ALA A 56 -8.95 -22.15 41.73
N GLY A 57 -8.25 -22.76 40.76
CA GLY A 57 -7.25 -23.80 41.00
C GLY A 57 -5.90 -23.52 40.33
N ASN A 58 -4.82 -23.92 41.02
CA ASN A 58 -3.46 -23.98 40.49
C ASN A 58 -3.16 -25.37 39.86
N SER A 59 -4.17 -26.04 39.29
CA SER A 59 -3.95 -27.33 38.61
C SER A 59 -3.19 -27.13 37.30
N PRO A 60 -2.29 -28.05 36.90
CA PRO A 60 -1.65 -28.03 35.58
C PRO A 60 -2.68 -27.95 34.42
N GLU A 61 -3.87 -28.52 34.60
CA GLU A 61 -4.97 -28.44 33.63
C GLU A 61 -5.59 -27.03 33.55
N ASP A 62 -5.65 -26.31 34.67
CA ASP A 62 -6.17 -24.94 34.75
C ASP A 62 -5.20 -23.96 34.06
N VAL A 63 -3.89 -24.17 34.23
CA VAL A 63 -2.84 -23.40 33.54
C VAL A 63 -2.92 -23.57 32.02
N ALA A 64 -3.15 -24.80 31.54
CA ALA A 64 -3.29 -25.08 30.11
C ALA A 64 -4.57 -24.46 29.51
N LYS A 65 -5.68 -24.45 30.26
CA LYS A 65 -6.93 -23.77 29.85
C LYS A 65 -6.76 -22.26 29.82
N TRP A 66 -6.13 -21.67 30.83
CA TRP A 66 -5.83 -20.23 30.89
C TRP A 66 -4.94 -19.80 29.72
N ALA A 67 -3.92 -20.58 29.37
CA ALA A 67 -3.03 -20.28 28.24
C ALA A 67 -3.80 -20.19 26.92
N LYS A 68 -4.73 -21.13 26.66
CA LYS A 68 -5.60 -21.10 25.47
C LYS A 68 -6.49 -19.86 25.47
N GLN A 69 -7.16 -19.57 26.60
CA GLN A 69 -8.03 -18.39 26.72
C GLN A 69 -7.27 -17.07 26.52
N ASN A 70 -6.05 -16.97 27.05
CA ASN A 70 -5.23 -15.78 26.85
C ASN A 70 -4.89 -15.57 25.36
N VAL A 71 -4.62 -16.64 24.60
CA VAL A 71 -4.44 -16.54 23.14
C VAL A 71 -5.69 -16.00 22.45
N HIS A 72 -6.89 -16.48 22.82
CA HIS A 72 -8.15 -15.98 22.28
C HIS A 72 -8.40 -14.52 22.66
N TYR A 73 -8.08 -14.13 23.89
CA TYR A 73 -8.17 -12.75 24.37
C TYR A 73 -7.23 -11.82 23.60
N GLN A 74 -5.95 -12.18 23.45
CA GLN A 74 -4.98 -11.38 22.70
C GLN A 74 -5.38 -11.24 21.24
N LYS A 75 -5.84 -12.33 20.61
CA LYS A 75 -6.34 -12.31 19.23
C LYS A 75 -7.52 -11.36 19.07
N ARG A 76 -8.46 -11.36 20.02
CA ARG A 76 -9.63 -10.46 19.98
C ARG A 76 -9.23 -9.01 20.24
N LYS A 77 -8.30 -8.76 21.17
CA LYS A 77 -7.71 -7.44 21.42
C LYS A 77 -7.11 -6.87 20.14
N GLU A 78 -6.26 -7.64 19.46
CA GLU A 78 -5.63 -7.24 18.20
C GLU A 78 -6.66 -6.95 17.12
N GLN A 79 -7.71 -7.77 17.02
CA GLN A 79 -8.81 -7.55 16.07
C GLN A 79 -9.54 -6.22 16.31
N ILE A 80 -9.79 -5.85 17.57
CA ILE A 80 -10.42 -4.58 17.95
C ILE A 80 -9.51 -3.40 17.59
N GLU A 81 -8.23 -3.47 17.95
CA GLU A 81 -7.26 -2.41 17.61
C GLU A 81 -7.13 -2.21 16.10
N ASN A 82 -6.95 -3.31 15.36
CA ASN A 82 -6.86 -3.29 13.91
C ASN A 82 -8.15 -2.76 13.28
N ARG A 83 -9.31 -2.95 13.92
CA ARG A 83 -10.59 -2.41 13.41
C ARG A 83 -10.62 -0.89 13.49
N PHE A 84 -10.22 -0.29 14.61
CA PHE A 84 -10.11 1.16 14.75
C PHE A 84 -9.03 1.73 13.81
N LYS A 85 -7.83 1.13 13.82
CA LYS A 85 -6.71 1.53 12.93
C LYS A 85 -7.09 1.48 11.46
N ASN A 86 -7.76 0.41 10.99
CA ASN A 86 -8.17 0.27 9.59
C ASN A 86 -9.40 1.09 9.21
N LYS A 87 -10.23 1.54 10.16
CA LYS A 87 -11.37 2.42 9.86
C LYS A 87 -10.95 3.88 9.76
N CYS A 88 -9.99 4.31 10.56
CA CYS A 88 -9.43 5.67 10.51
C CYS A 88 -8.29 5.79 9.49
N GLY A 89 -7.52 4.72 9.29
CA GLY A 89 -6.47 4.64 8.28
C GLY A 89 -6.96 4.42 6.86
N LYS A 90 -8.28 4.43 6.55
CA LYS A 90 -8.72 4.28 5.15
C LYS A 90 -8.33 5.47 4.26
N ALA A 91 -8.01 6.62 4.83
CA ALA A 91 -7.35 7.69 4.07
C ALA A 91 -5.88 7.32 3.75
N SER A 92 -5.12 6.78 4.71
CA SER A 92 -3.69 6.49 4.54
C SER A 92 -3.37 5.14 3.89
N VAL A 93 -4.17 4.10 4.10
CA VAL A 93 -4.01 2.76 3.50
C VAL A 93 -4.43 2.75 2.04
N VAL A 94 -5.36 3.62 1.62
CA VAL A 94 -5.64 3.85 0.19
C VAL A 94 -4.46 4.57 -0.47
N ALA A 95 -3.82 5.53 0.21
CA ALA A 95 -2.60 6.18 -0.26
C ALA A 95 -1.39 5.23 -0.32
N ALA A 96 -1.22 4.34 0.67
CA ALA A 96 -0.12 3.36 0.72
C ALA A 96 -0.35 2.15 -0.21
N SER A 97 -1.59 1.71 -0.39
CA SER A 97 -1.94 0.63 -1.34
C SER A 97 -1.88 1.09 -2.80
N ALA A 98 -2.10 2.39 -3.08
CA ALA A 98 -1.82 2.96 -4.40
C ALA A 98 -0.32 2.89 -4.75
N THR A 99 0.57 2.96 -3.76
CA THR A 99 2.03 2.89 -3.96
C THR A 99 2.62 1.47 -3.90
N THR A 100 1.86 0.44 -3.52
CA THR A 100 2.37 -0.95 -3.40
C THR A 100 1.46 -2.05 -3.97
N ALA A 101 0.48 -1.73 -4.82
CA ALA A 101 -0.35 -2.76 -5.46
C ALA A 101 0.42 -3.55 -6.54
N SER A 102 1.21 -4.52 -6.11
CA SER A 102 1.34 -5.81 -6.77
C SER A 102 0.54 -6.83 -5.98
N GLY A 103 -0.54 -7.33 -6.57
CA GLY A 103 -1.09 -8.66 -6.27
C GLY A 103 -1.73 -8.89 -4.90
N LYS A 104 -2.96 -8.41 -4.72
CA LYS A 104 -4.07 -9.22 -4.19
C LYS A 104 -5.37 -8.46 -4.39
N GLN A 105 -6.06 -8.81 -5.48
CA GLN A 105 -7.45 -8.42 -5.71
C GLN A 105 -8.29 -8.89 -4.52
N LEU A 106 -8.66 -7.98 -3.63
CA LEU A 106 -9.80 -8.19 -2.75
C LEU A 106 -11.05 -8.08 -3.62
N ALA A 107 -11.59 -9.25 -3.94
CA ALA A 107 -12.87 -9.43 -4.58
C ALA A 107 -14.00 -8.74 -3.79
N THR A 108 -15.09 -8.45 -4.50
CA THR A 108 -16.41 -8.00 -4.04
C THR A 108 -16.61 -6.52 -3.74
N SER A 109 -16.58 -5.71 -4.80
CA SER A 109 -17.61 -4.69 -5.01
C SER A 109 -17.53 -4.25 -6.48
N ASN A 110 -18.63 -4.42 -7.23
CA ASN A 110 -18.78 -3.92 -8.62
C ASN A 110 -18.71 -2.38 -8.74
N LYS A 111 -18.34 -1.66 -7.69
CA LYS A 111 -18.00 -0.25 -7.81
C LYS A 111 -16.68 -0.18 -8.59
N LYS A 112 -16.74 0.39 -9.79
CA LYS A 112 -15.57 0.79 -10.58
C LYS A 112 -14.71 1.70 -9.70
N LYS A 113 -13.82 1.12 -8.90
CA LYS A 113 -12.76 1.85 -8.23
C LYS A 113 -11.86 2.32 -9.35
N ILE A 114 -11.82 3.62 -9.55
CA ILE A 114 -10.76 4.28 -10.30
C ILE A 114 -9.47 3.93 -9.57
N ILE A 115 -8.77 2.92 -10.08
CA ILE A 115 -7.39 2.69 -9.70
C ILE A 115 -6.61 3.64 -10.59
N PHE A 116 -6.36 4.84 -10.07
CA PHE A 116 -5.32 5.67 -10.64
C PHE A 116 -4.01 4.90 -10.49
N ASN A 117 -3.53 4.33 -11.60
CA ASN A 117 -2.14 3.91 -11.70
C ASN A 117 -1.25 5.16 -11.81
N LEU A 118 -1.39 6.10 -10.88
CA LEU A 118 -0.36 7.07 -10.52
C LEU A 118 0.72 6.31 -9.76
N ARG A 119 1.23 5.22 -10.36
CA ARG A 119 2.45 4.60 -9.90
C ARG A 119 3.52 5.65 -10.17
N LEU A 120 3.82 6.46 -9.15
CA LEU A 120 5.10 7.12 -9.04
C LEU A 120 6.13 6.07 -9.43
N GLN A 121 6.74 6.24 -10.60
CA GLN A 121 7.84 5.38 -10.99
C GLN A 121 8.89 5.57 -9.91
N ARG A 122 9.07 4.54 -9.09
CA ARG A 122 10.17 4.53 -8.14
C ARG A 122 11.45 4.54 -8.96
N HIS A 123 12.37 5.42 -8.63
CA HIS A 123 13.71 5.37 -9.22
C HIS A 123 14.28 3.95 -9.04
N LEU A 124 14.87 3.44 -10.12
CA LEU A 124 15.46 2.12 -10.14
C LEU A 124 16.67 2.10 -9.19
N GLY A 125 16.73 1.11 -8.30
CA GLY A 125 17.91 0.92 -7.47
C GLY A 125 19.07 0.32 -8.26
N VAL A 126 20.31 0.49 -7.77
CA VAL A 126 21.55 -0.03 -8.39
C VAL A 126 21.42 -1.52 -8.77
N VAL A 127 20.88 -2.35 -7.87
CA VAL A 127 20.69 -3.80 -8.10
C VAL A 127 19.67 -4.08 -9.22
N GLN A 128 18.68 -3.21 -9.40
CA GLN A 128 17.70 -3.34 -10.48
C GLN A 128 18.31 -2.96 -11.83
N ILE A 129 19.16 -1.93 -11.87
CA ILE A 129 19.92 -1.57 -13.08
C ILE A 129 20.89 -2.69 -13.45
N TYR A 130 21.65 -3.24 -12.49
CA TYR A 130 22.45 -4.44 -12.71
C TYR A 130 21.62 -5.59 -13.29
N SER A 131 20.41 -5.78 -12.75
CA SER A 131 19.52 -6.81 -13.29
C SER A 131 19.10 -6.51 -14.73
N GLN A 132 18.81 -5.27 -15.11
CA GLN A 132 18.47 -4.93 -16.49
C GLN A 132 19.63 -5.17 -17.46
N CYS A 133 20.84 -4.77 -17.08
CA CYS A 133 22.03 -4.91 -17.92
C CYS A 133 22.48 -6.38 -18.08
N TYR A 134 22.45 -7.17 -17.01
CA TYR A 134 23.06 -8.51 -16.99
C TYR A 134 22.10 -9.66 -16.68
N TYR A 135 20.78 -9.45 -16.79
CA TYR A 135 19.80 -10.53 -16.60
C TYR A 135 20.09 -11.78 -17.45
N PRO A 136 20.23 -11.67 -18.78
CA PRO A 136 20.28 -12.85 -19.64
C PRO A 136 21.52 -13.71 -19.36
N ASP A 137 22.67 -13.08 -19.11
CA ASP A 137 23.96 -13.78 -19.07
C ASP A 137 24.31 -14.26 -17.67
N ARG A 138 24.08 -13.43 -16.64
CA ARG A 138 24.59 -13.69 -15.28
C ARG A 138 23.52 -14.20 -14.33
N ILE A 139 22.30 -13.67 -14.42
CA ILE A 139 21.23 -13.94 -13.43
C ILE A 139 20.35 -15.12 -13.87
N LYS A 140 19.86 -15.10 -15.11
CA LYS A 140 18.96 -16.11 -15.69
C LYS A 140 19.44 -17.56 -15.52
N PRO A 141 20.73 -17.93 -15.77
CA PRO A 141 21.16 -19.32 -15.59
C PRO A 141 21.08 -19.77 -14.13
N ASN A 142 21.39 -18.88 -13.18
CA ASN A 142 21.34 -19.19 -11.74
C ASN A 142 19.90 -19.27 -11.23
N VAL A 143 19.02 -18.40 -11.71
CA VAL A 143 17.58 -18.47 -11.44
C VAL A 143 16.98 -19.77 -11.98
N LYS A 144 17.34 -20.19 -13.20
CA LYS A 144 16.86 -21.44 -13.80
C LYS A 144 17.32 -22.65 -12.98
N LYS A 145 18.59 -22.69 -12.56
CA LYS A 145 19.12 -23.73 -11.65
C LYS A 145 18.35 -23.78 -10.33
N ALA A 146 18.11 -22.62 -9.71
CA ALA A 146 17.36 -22.54 -8.46
C ALA A 146 15.90 -23.00 -8.61
N PHE A 147 15.26 -22.73 -9.75
CA PHE A 147 13.91 -23.22 -10.03
C PHE A 147 13.86 -24.71 -10.33
N MET A 148 14.89 -25.29 -10.92
CA MET A 148 14.99 -26.74 -11.15
C MET A 148 15.23 -27.53 -9.86
N LEU A 149 15.95 -26.95 -8.89
CA LEU A 149 16.20 -27.56 -7.58
C LEU A 149 15.01 -27.44 -6.62
N ALA A 150 14.00 -26.63 -6.95
CA ALA A 150 12.86 -26.43 -6.08
C ALA A 150 11.90 -27.63 -6.14
N PRO A 151 11.55 -28.26 -5.00
CA PRO A 151 10.75 -29.49 -4.97
C PRO A 151 9.24 -29.27 -5.25
N THR A 152 8.80 -28.02 -5.44
CA THR A 152 7.38 -27.69 -5.57
C THR A 152 7.18 -26.52 -6.54
N THR A 153 6.01 -26.43 -7.16
CA THR A 153 5.60 -25.32 -8.01
C THR A 153 5.60 -24.01 -7.20
N LEU A 154 6.64 -23.20 -7.39
CA LEU A 154 6.80 -21.95 -6.67
C LEU A 154 5.70 -20.94 -7.03
N SER A 155 5.13 -20.28 -6.03
CA SER A 155 4.23 -19.15 -6.24
C SER A 155 4.98 -17.97 -6.87
N HIS A 156 4.24 -17.06 -7.54
CA HIS A 156 4.83 -15.89 -8.18
C HIS A 156 5.69 -15.04 -7.21
N GLY A 157 5.21 -14.85 -5.97
CA GLY A 157 5.95 -14.12 -4.93
C GLY A 157 7.26 -14.80 -4.56
N GLN A 158 7.25 -16.13 -4.40
CA GLN A 158 8.47 -16.90 -4.09
C GLN A 158 9.48 -16.85 -5.25
N LYS A 159 9.02 -16.91 -6.50
CA LYS A 159 9.90 -16.75 -7.68
C LYS A 159 10.60 -15.39 -7.66
N LEU A 160 9.86 -14.31 -7.39
CA LEU A 160 10.44 -12.96 -7.27
C LEU A 160 11.43 -12.86 -6.11
N THR A 161 11.14 -13.47 -4.96
CA THR A 161 12.08 -13.49 -3.83
C THR A 161 13.38 -14.20 -4.19
N ILE A 162 13.31 -15.33 -4.91
CA ILE A 162 14.49 -16.06 -5.37
C ILE A 162 15.31 -15.23 -6.35
N ILE A 163 14.65 -14.61 -7.34
CA ILE A 163 15.31 -13.73 -8.31
C ILE A 163 16.04 -12.60 -7.57
N ASN A 164 15.35 -11.87 -6.69
CA ASN A 164 15.95 -10.76 -5.94
C ASN A 164 17.15 -11.20 -5.09
N LYS A 165 17.04 -12.36 -4.42
CA LYS A 165 18.16 -12.92 -3.63
C LYS A 165 19.37 -13.26 -4.50
N ILE A 166 19.15 -13.92 -5.62
CA ILE A 166 20.24 -14.32 -6.55
C ILE A 166 20.89 -13.08 -7.16
N THR A 167 20.08 -12.13 -7.64
CA THR A 167 20.58 -10.87 -8.21
C THR A 167 21.43 -10.11 -7.20
N HIS A 168 20.97 -9.98 -5.95
CA HIS A 168 21.71 -9.29 -4.90
C HIS A 168 23.03 -9.98 -4.56
N SER A 169 23.00 -11.31 -4.40
CA SER A 169 24.21 -12.10 -4.13
C SER A 169 25.23 -11.98 -5.27
N LYS A 170 24.77 -12.03 -6.53
CA LYS A 170 25.64 -11.89 -7.71
C LYS A 170 26.25 -10.50 -7.80
N PHE A 171 25.45 -9.46 -7.62
CA PHE A 171 25.94 -8.09 -7.59
C PHE A 171 27.00 -7.87 -6.50
N GLN A 172 26.80 -8.42 -5.30
CA GLN A 172 27.79 -8.31 -4.22
C GLN A 172 29.12 -9.01 -4.56
N SER A 173 29.07 -10.19 -5.19
CA SER A 173 30.25 -10.95 -5.62
C SER A 173 30.96 -10.39 -6.85
N GLU A 174 30.34 -9.42 -7.53
CA GLU A 174 30.86 -8.87 -8.78
C GLU A 174 32.08 -7.97 -8.56
N THR A 175 32.90 -7.83 -9.60
CA THR A 175 34.11 -7.02 -9.58
C THR A 175 33.80 -5.53 -9.44
N LYS A 176 34.82 -4.73 -9.09
CA LYS A 176 34.65 -3.28 -8.89
C LYS A 176 34.33 -2.56 -10.20
N GLU A 177 34.85 -3.06 -11.32
CA GLU A 177 34.67 -2.48 -12.65
C GLU A 177 33.19 -2.54 -13.08
N ILE A 178 32.54 -3.69 -12.92
CA ILE A 178 31.12 -3.84 -13.27
C ILE A 178 30.23 -3.04 -12.32
N LYS A 179 30.61 -2.93 -11.04
CA LYS A 179 29.90 -2.06 -10.10
C LYS A 179 29.99 -0.59 -10.51
N ALA A 180 31.14 -0.15 -11.01
CA ALA A 180 31.31 1.20 -11.53
C ALA A 180 30.47 1.42 -12.81
N GLU A 181 30.46 0.47 -13.74
CA GLU A 181 29.62 0.52 -14.95
C GLU A 181 28.12 0.64 -14.62
N VAL A 182 27.64 -0.12 -13.62
CA VAL A 182 26.23 -0.03 -13.18
C VAL A 182 25.92 1.31 -12.53
N LEU A 183 26.87 1.91 -11.80
CA LEU A 183 26.70 3.23 -11.19
C LEU A 183 26.68 4.33 -12.26
N ASP A 184 27.54 4.23 -13.28
CA ASP A 184 27.54 5.14 -14.43
C ASP A 184 26.21 5.04 -15.20
N ALA A 185 25.71 3.82 -15.45
CA ALA A 185 24.41 3.62 -16.07
C ALA A 185 23.25 4.19 -15.23
N LEU A 186 23.36 4.17 -13.90
CA LEU A 186 22.40 4.79 -13.00
C LEU A 186 22.43 6.32 -13.09
N GLU A 187 23.62 6.90 -13.14
CA GLU A 187 23.81 8.34 -13.31
C GLU A 187 23.27 8.82 -14.66
N GLN A 188 23.57 8.11 -15.75
CA GLN A 188 23.01 8.40 -17.07
C GLN A 188 21.48 8.32 -17.08
N LEU A 189 20.89 7.33 -16.39
CA LEU A 189 19.43 7.22 -16.29
C LEU A 189 18.83 8.39 -15.51
N HIS A 190 19.48 8.81 -14.43
CA HIS A 190 19.09 10.00 -13.68
C HIS A 190 19.24 11.27 -14.51
N GLU A 191 20.30 11.43 -15.30
CA GLU A 191 20.46 12.56 -16.20
C GLU A 191 19.39 12.59 -17.29
N VAL A 192 19.07 11.44 -17.91
CA VAL A 192 18.01 11.37 -18.92
C VAL A 192 16.66 11.70 -18.30
N GLN A 193 16.37 11.22 -17.09
CA GLN A 193 15.15 11.59 -16.37
C GLN A 193 15.13 13.06 -15.96
N ALA A 194 16.26 13.60 -15.53
CA ALA A 194 16.42 15.01 -15.19
C ALA A 194 16.27 15.89 -16.42
N LYS A 195 16.84 15.51 -17.57
CA LYS A 195 16.66 16.16 -18.88
C LYS A 195 15.25 15.97 -19.45
N ALA A 196 14.57 14.87 -19.15
CA ALA A 196 13.16 14.70 -19.50
C ALA A 196 12.23 15.54 -18.61
N SER A 197 12.68 15.88 -17.39
CA SER A 197 11.98 16.80 -16.48
C SER A 197 12.32 18.27 -16.78
N LEU A 198 13.57 18.51 -17.18
CA LEU A 198 14.10 19.71 -17.81
C LEU A 198 13.95 19.56 -19.33
N ARG A 199 12.76 19.19 -19.83
CA ARG A 199 12.46 19.48 -21.24
C ARG A 199 12.85 20.95 -21.43
N GLY A 200 13.66 21.22 -22.45
CA GLY A 200 14.10 22.58 -22.78
C GLY A 200 12.91 23.54 -22.85
N GLU A 201 13.18 24.84 -22.96
CA GLU A 201 12.16 25.89 -23.11
C GLU A 201 10.98 25.37 -23.92
N TRP A 202 9.85 25.14 -23.25
CA TRP A 202 8.64 24.63 -23.89
C TRP A 202 8.28 25.62 -24.98
N THR A 203 8.06 25.12 -26.19
CA THR A 203 7.65 26.02 -27.26
C THR A 203 6.22 26.50 -26.99
N PRO A 204 5.82 27.69 -27.48
CA PRO A 204 4.44 28.14 -27.37
C PRO A 204 3.42 27.10 -27.87
N GLU A 205 3.78 26.32 -28.89
CA GLU A 205 2.95 25.24 -29.42
C GLU A 205 2.78 24.09 -28.42
N ASP A 206 3.84 23.68 -27.72
CA ASP A 206 3.76 22.66 -26.66
C ASP A 206 2.80 23.08 -25.52
N TYR A 207 2.81 24.37 -25.17
CA TYR A 207 1.88 24.91 -24.18
C TYR A 207 0.44 24.90 -24.69
N LEU A 208 0.20 25.28 -25.94
CA LEU A 208 -1.12 25.27 -26.53
C LEU A 208 -1.69 23.85 -26.61
N ASP A 209 -0.90 22.89 -27.07
CA ASP A 209 -1.27 21.47 -27.13
C ASP A 209 -1.61 20.94 -25.73
N ALA A 210 -0.84 21.33 -24.71
CA ALA A 210 -1.11 20.94 -23.32
C ALA A 210 -2.40 21.58 -22.78
N ILE A 211 -2.67 22.85 -23.10
CA ILE A 211 -3.90 23.56 -22.73
C ILE A 211 -5.10 22.87 -23.41
N ASP A 212 -5.03 22.56 -24.70
CA ASP A 212 -6.09 21.90 -25.46
C ASP A 212 -6.34 20.46 -24.99
N ALA A 213 -5.29 19.75 -24.58
CA ALA A 213 -5.41 18.41 -24.02
C ALA A 213 -5.94 18.39 -22.57
N ALA A 214 -5.78 19.48 -21.81
CA ALA A 214 -6.10 19.53 -20.38
C ALA A 214 -7.59 19.24 -20.08
N PRO A 215 -8.57 19.84 -20.79
CA PRO A 215 -10.00 19.59 -20.54
C PRO A 215 -10.37 18.11 -20.63
N ALA A 216 -9.85 17.37 -21.61
CA ALA A 216 -10.16 15.95 -21.77
C ALA A 216 -9.62 15.12 -20.59
N LEU A 217 -8.38 15.39 -20.17
CA LEU A 217 -7.73 14.73 -19.03
C LEU A 217 -8.45 15.05 -17.72
N LEU A 218 -8.75 16.33 -17.49
CA LEU A 218 -9.43 16.81 -16.28
C LEU A 218 -10.87 16.32 -16.21
N ASN A 219 -11.61 16.34 -17.32
CA ASN A 219 -12.99 15.82 -17.35
C ASN A 219 -13.02 14.34 -17.02
N ARG A 220 -12.10 13.55 -17.58
CA ARG A 220 -11.99 12.13 -17.24
C ARG A 220 -11.73 11.94 -15.75
N PHE A 221 -10.80 12.70 -15.16
CA PHE A 221 -10.45 12.62 -13.74
C PHE A 221 -11.61 13.06 -12.82
N LEU A 222 -12.21 14.23 -13.09
CA LEU A 222 -13.23 14.83 -12.26
C LEU A 222 -14.59 14.15 -12.36
N SER A 223 -14.98 13.65 -13.54
CA SER A 223 -16.25 12.92 -13.73
C SER A 223 -16.25 11.64 -12.88
N ASP A 224 -15.13 10.94 -12.93
CA ASP A 224 -14.85 9.76 -12.16
C ASP A 224 -14.92 10.06 -10.64
N LEU A 225 -14.31 11.15 -10.17
CA LEU A 225 -14.41 11.59 -8.78
C LEU A 225 -15.85 11.95 -8.38
N THR A 226 -16.54 12.74 -9.21
CA THR A 226 -17.94 13.17 -9.00
C THR A 226 -18.84 11.95 -8.80
N GLN A 227 -18.69 10.91 -9.63
CA GLN A 227 -19.47 9.67 -9.51
C GLN A 227 -19.20 8.92 -8.21
N GLN A 228 -17.97 8.96 -7.70
CA GLN A 228 -17.59 8.21 -6.49
C GLN A 228 -17.90 8.95 -5.18
N THR A 229 -17.70 10.27 -5.16
CA THR A 229 -17.82 11.08 -3.94
C THR A 229 -19.15 11.81 -3.85
N GLY A 230 -19.84 12.00 -4.98
CA GLY A 230 -21.01 12.88 -5.07
C GLY A 230 -20.66 14.37 -5.00
N TRP A 231 -19.38 14.73 -5.17
CA TRP A 231 -18.93 16.12 -5.11
C TRP A 231 -19.01 16.77 -6.48
N TRP A 232 -19.29 18.07 -6.50
CA TRP A 232 -19.21 18.90 -7.70
C TRP A 232 -17.88 19.63 -7.72
N PHE A 233 -17.24 19.66 -8.88
CA PHE A 233 -15.95 20.31 -9.07
C PHE A 233 -16.05 21.39 -10.14
N THR A 234 -15.34 22.49 -9.93
CA THR A 234 -15.15 23.55 -10.91
C THR A 234 -13.66 23.87 -10.94
N ILE A 235 -13.08 23.93 -12.14
CA ILE A 235 -11.68 24.31 -12.35
C ILE A 235 -11.66 25.66 -13.06
N ILE A 236 -10.88 26.58 -12.52
CA ILE A 236 -10.58 27.87 -13.14
C ILE A 236 -9.06 27.93 -13.25
N ALA A 237 -8.57 28.10 -14.46
CA ALA A 237 -7.15 28.33 -14.76
C ALA A 237 -7.02 29.62 -15.56
N GLY A 238 -5.96 30.37 -15.30
CA GLY A 238 -5.63 31.60 -16.02
C GLY A 238 -4.13 31.71 -16.21
N GLY A 239 -3.72 32.30 -17.32
CA GLY A 239 -2.33 32.44 -17.72
C GLY A 239 -2.20 33.14 -19.07
N PRO A 240 -0.97 33.49 -19.47
CA PRO A 240 -0.70 34.10 -20.77
C PRO A 240 -1.11 33.17 -21.91
N ASP A 241 -1.80 33.70 -22.93
CA ASP A 241 -2.23 32.95 -24.11
C ASP A 241 -1.03 32.71 -25.05
N PRO A 242 -0.60 31.44 -25.25
CA PRO A 242 0.48 31.14 -26.18
C PRO A 242 0.19 31.56 -27.62
N ALA A 243 -1.10 31.60 -28.00
CA ALA A 243 -1.53 32.00 -29.35
C ALA A 243 -1.45 33.53 -29.56
N ASP A 244 -1.58 34.33 -28.51
CA ASP A 244 -1.48 35.80 -28.56
C ASP A 244 -0.16 36.32 -27.96
N ARG A 245 0.96 35.64 -28.26
CA ARG A 245 2.32 36.02 -27.83
C ARG A 245 2.47 36.26 -26.31
N GLY A 246 1.63 35.62 -25.51
CA GLY A 246 1.66 35.70 -24.06
C GLY A 246 0.95 36.93 -23.45
N ASN A 247 0.02 37.56 -24.18
CA ASN A 247 -0.95 38.47 -23.56
C ASN A 247 -1.91 37.71 -22.62
N ILE A 248 -2.41 38.39 -21.60
CA ILE A 248 -3.30 37.86 -20.55
C ILE A 248 -4.72 38.40 -20.74
#